data_AF-A0A822I0V1-F1
#
_entry.id   AF-A0A822I0V1-F1
#
_cell.length_a   1.000
_cell.length_b   1.000
_cell.length_c   1.000
_cell.angle_alpha   90.00
_cell.angle_beta   90.00
_cell.angle_gamma   90.00
#
_symmetry.space_group_name_H-M   'P 1'
#
loop_
_entity.id
_entity.type
_entity.pdbx_description
1 polymer ?
#
loop_
_entity_poly.entity_id
_entity_poly.type
_entity_poly.pdbx_seq_one_letter_code
_entity_poly.pdbx_strand_id
1 'polypeptide(L)'
;YTVEIKIRSSIDDINPTTIRNVQSFLLSQKQYHVEVKETTHSTGLFQIEHSTPAELFQLLEENKQRLNIETYIISQTTLEQIFLLFGKQIRATTL
;
A
#
# COMPACT_ATOMS: atom_id res chain seq x y z
N TYR A 1 5.63 -5.30 -4.58
CA TYR A 1 5.85 -4.09 -3.77
C TYR A 1 4.76 -3.98 -2.75
N THR A 2 5.12 -3.52 -1.56
CA THR A 2 4.15 -3.15 -0.53
C THR A 2 3.83 -1.68 -0.72
N VAL A 3 2.55 -1.36 -0.83
CA VAL A 3 2.06 0.02 -0.96
C VAL A 3 1.18 0.31 0.23
N GLU A 4 1.62 1.26 1.04
CA GLU A 4 0.81 1.84 2.12
C GLU A 4 0.18 3.13 1.60
N ILE A 5 -1.14 3.26 1.74
CA ILE A 5 -1.88 4.44 1.29
C ILE A 5 -2.71 4.97 2.44
N LYS A 6 -2.59 6.26 2.71
CA LYS A 6 -3.44 7.00 3.63
C LYS A 6 -4.32 7.98 2.85
N ILE A 7 -5.62 7.96 3.12
CA ILE A 7 -6.57 8.92 2.57
C ILE A 7 -6.91 9.99 3.60
N ARG A 8 -7.29 11.18 3.10
CA ARG A 8 -7.76 12.25 3.98
C ARG A 8 -9.11 11.86 4.59
N SER A 9 -9.21 12.03 5.90
CA SER A 9 -10.49 11.99 6.59
C SER A 9 -11.15 13.36 6.43
N SER A 10 -12.31 13.41 5.76
CA SER A 10 -13.10 14.63 5.65
C SER A 10 -14.37 14.44 6.48
N ILE A 11 -14.45 15.22 7.56
CA ILE A 11 -15.54 15.18 8.55
C ILE A 11 -16.86 15.72 7.94
N ASP A 12 -16.76 16.54 6.88
CA ASP A 12 -17.88 17.25 6.25
C ASP A 12 -18.35 16.66 4.91
N ASP A 13 -17.86 15.48 4.50
CA ASP A 13 -18.22 14.88 3.22
C ASP A 13 -19.53 14.09 3.32
N ILE A 14 -20.52 14.43 2.48
CA ILE A 14 -21.82 13.73 2.36
C ILE A 14 -21.61 12.26 1.96
N ASN A 15 -20.45 11.95 1.38
CA ASN A 15 -20.00 10.58 1.13
C ASN A 15 -18.56 10.44 1.62
N PRO A 16 -18.32 9.94 2.85
CA PRO A 16 -16.98 9.81 3.39
C PRO A 16 -16.15 8.93 2.45
N THR A 17 -15.11 9.51 1.86
CA THR A 17 -14.14 8.70 1.11
C THR A 17 -13.52 7.72 2.08
N THR A 18 -13.63 6.43 1.79
CA THR A 18 -13.05 5.36 2.62
C THR A 18 -11.95 4.66 1.84
N ILE A 19 -11.05 3.99 2.56
CA ILE A 19 -9.98 3.21 1.93
C ILE A 19 -10.54 2.16 0.95
N ARG A 20 -11.80 1.76 1.11
CA ARG A 20 -12.50 0.85 0.20
C ARG A 20 -12.52 1.35 -1.24
N ASN A 21 -12.64 2.66 -1.47
CA ASN A 21 -12.61 3.23 -2.83
C ASN A 21 -11.24 3.04 -3.49
N VAL A 22 -10.16 3.23 -2.73
CA VAL A 22 -8.79 2.96 -3.17
C VAL A 22 -8.61 1.47 -3.44
N GLN A 23 -9.05 0.60 -2.53
CA GLN A 23 -8.98 -0.84 -2.70
C GLN A 23 -9.71 -1.29 -3.97
N SER A 24 -10.96 -0.87 -4.19
CA SER A 24 -11.71 -1.20 -5.40
C SER A 24 -11.02 -0.68 -6.66
N PHE A 25 -10.43 0.52 -6.62
CA PHE A 25 -9.65 1.05 -7.73
C PHE A 25 -8.42 0.19 -8.04
N LEU A 26 -7.61 -0.16 -7.03
CA LEU A 26 -6.42 -0.99 -7.23
C LEU A 26 -6.79 -2.37 -7.77
N LEU A 27 -7.83 -3.00 -7.22
CA LEU A 27 -8.34 -4.29 -7.71
C LEU A 27 -8.92 -4.21 -9.14
N SER A 28 -9.32 -3.02 -9.61
CA SER A 28 -9.79 -2.84 -10.99
C SER A 28 -8.65 -2.77 -12.03
N GLN A 29 -7.39 -2.60 -11.59
CA GLN A 29 -6.23 -2.53 -12.48
C GLN A 29 -5.79 -3.94 -12.92
N LYS A 30 -6.30 -4.39 -14.07
CA LYS A 30 -6.06 -5.76 -14.60
C LYS A 30 -4.59 -6.13 -14.84
N GLN A 31 -3.70 -5.15 -14.98
CA GLN A 31 -2.28 -5.39 -15.22
C GLN A 31 -1.50 -5.74 -13.95
N TYR A 32 -2.07 -5.51 -12.77
CA TYR A 32 -1.43 -5.78 -11.49
C TYR A 32 -2.15 -6.91 -10.75
N HIS A 33 -1.39 -7.77 -10.07
CA HIS A 33 -1.95 -8.63 -9.05
C HIS A 33 -1.92 -7.87 -7.71
N VAL A 34 -3.09 -7.57 -7.16
CA VAL A 34 -3.24 -6.81 -5.92
C VAL A 34 -3.84 -7.70 -4.84
N GLU A 35 -3.13 -7.82 -3.72
CA GLU A 35 -3.58 -8.48 -2.51
C GLU A 35 -3.73 -7.44 -1.40
N VAL A 36 -4.86 -7.47 -0.68
CA VAL A 36 -5.12 -6.59 0.46
C VAL A 36 -4.57 -7.25 1.72
N LYS A 37 -3.60 -6.62 2.38
CA LYS A 37 -3.01 -7.15 3.61
C LYS A 37 -3.75 -6.64 4.83
N GLU A 38 -3.87 -5.33 4.96
CA GLU A 38 -4.51 -4.69 6.11
C GLU A 38 -5.27 -3.45 5.66
N THR A 39 -6.40 -3.16 6.31
CA THR A 39 -7.18 -1.94 6.07
C THR A 39 -7.76 -1.41 7.37
N THR A 40 -7.80 -0.09 7.48
CA THR A 40 -8.53 0.65 8.52
C THR A 40 -9.58 1.53 7.83
N HIS A 41 -10.15 2.53 8.51
CA HIS A 41 -11.06 3.47 7.85
C HIS A 41 -10.35 4.39 6.83
N SER A 42 -9.10 4.75 7.09
CA SER A 42 -8.35 5.74 6.31
C SER A 42 -6.99 5.26 5.77
N THR A 43 -6.53 4.07 6.16
CA THR A 43 -5.24 3.52 5.73
C THR A 43 -5.42 2.14 5.14
N GLY A 44 -4.66 1.82 4.10
CA GLY A 44 -4.62 0.49 3.49
C GLY A 44 -3.20 0.06 3.16
N LEU A 45 -2.91 -1.21 3.41
CA LEU A 45 -1.67 -1.88 3.08
C LEU A 45 -1.94 -2.93 1.99
N PHE A 46 -1.28 -2.76 0.85
CA PHE A 46 -1.50 -3.58 -0.34
C PHE A 46 -0.19 -4.22 -0.79
N GLN A 47 -0.24 -5.50 -1.16
CA GLN A 47 0.83 -6.15 -1.89
C GLN A 47 0.49 -6.10 -3.38
N ILE A 48 1.38 -5.54 -4.19
CA ILE A 48 1.21 -5.39 -5.64
C ILE A 48 2.35 -6.08 -6.38
N GLU A 49 2.04 -7.07 -7.19
CA GLU A 49 3.01 -7.81 -8.01
C GLU A 49 3.03 -7.32 -9.46
N HIS A 50 4.06 -7.71 -10.21
CA HIS A 50 4.22 -7.39 -11.64
C HIS A 50 4.17 -5.89 -11.97
N SER A 51 4.62 -5.05 -11.04
CA SER A 51 4.72 -3.60 -11.22
C SER A 51 6.15 -3.13 -10.97
N THR A 52 6.46 -1.92 -11.38
CA THR A 52 7.66 -1.17 -11.02
C THR A 52 7.30 0.01 -10.12
N PRO A 53 8.23 0.56 -9.32
CA PRO A 53 7.96 1.74 -8.51
C PRO A 53 7.50 2.94 -9.34
N ALA A 54 8.01 3.10 -10.57
CA ALA A 54 7.63 4.18 -11.47
C ALA A 54 6.16 4.06 -11.92
N GLU A 55 5.73 2.85 -12.32
CA GLU A 55 4.34 2.57 -12.70
C GLU A 55 3.37 2.80 -11.53
N LEU A 56 3.75 2.37 -10.32
CA LEU A 56 2.96 2.59 -9.12
C LEU A 56 2.89 4.06 -8.74
N PHE A 57 4.01 4.77 -8.78
CA PHE A 57 4.07 6.21 -8.52
C PHE A 57 3.17 6.98 -9.48
N GLN A 58 3.30 6.72 -10.78
CA GLN A 58 2.48 7.35 -11.80
C GLN A 58 0.98 7.07 -11.58
N LEU A 59 0.61 5.81 -11.38
CA LEU A 59 -0.78 5.41 -11.10
C LEU A 59 -1.38 6.17 -9.91
N LEU A 60 -0.62 6.28 -8.82
CA LEU A 60 -1.09 6.92 -7.59
C LEU A 60 -1.18 8.45 -7.74
N GLU A 61 -0.20 9.10 -8.38
CA GLU A 61 -0.22 10.55 -8.60
C GLU A 61 -1.35 10.97 -9.55
N GLU A 62 -1.55 10.25 -10.66
CA GLU A 62 -2.64 10.53 -11.61
C GLU A 62 -4.04 10.44 -10.98
N ASN A 63 -4.18 9.67 -9.90
CA ASN A 63 -5.45 9.40 -9.24
C ASN A 63 -5.54 10.00 -7.83
N LYS A 64 -4.51 10.72 -7.37
CA LYS A 64 -4.37 11.20 -5.99
C LYS A 64 -5.54 12.06 -5.53
N GLN A 65 -5.95 13.02 -6.35
CA GLN A 65 -7.08 13.90 -6.04
C GLN A 65 -8.40 13.13 -6.07
N ARG A 66 -8.62 12.32 -7.11
CA ARG A 66 -9.85 11.52 -7.29
C ARG A 66 -10.09 10.53 -6.17
N LEU A 67 -9.02 9.95 -5.63
CA LEU A 67 -9.06 8.96 -4.56
C LEU A 67 -8.88 9.58 -3.16
N ASN A 68 -8.77 10.90 -3.08
CA ASN A 68 -8.50 11.65 -1.84
C ASN A 68 -7.28 11.14 -1.05
N ILE A 69 -6.23 10.72 -1.76
CA ILE A 69 -4.99 10.23 -1.16
C ILE A 69 -4.29 11.42 -0.48
N GLU A 70 -3.95 11.23 0.79
CA GLU A 70 -3.15 12.16 1.60
C GLU A 70 -1.67 11.89 1.34
N THR A 71 -1.25 10.65 1.58
CA THR A 71 0.13 10.17 1.42
C THR A 71 0.13 8.71 0.98
N TYR A 72 1.20 8.29 0.33
CA TYR A 72 1.48 6.88 0.07
C TYR A 72 2.97 6.59 0.19
N ILE A 73 3.28 5.34 0.48
CA ILE A 73 4.64 4.82 0.57
C ILE A 73 4.70 3.57 -0.30
N ILE A 74 5.67 3.52 -1.21
CA ILE A 74 5.98 2.33 -2.00
C ILE A 74 7.27 1.76 -1.43
N SER A 75 7.21 0.55 -0.90
CA SER A 75 8.37 -0.16 -0.37
C SER A 75 8.49 -1.54 -1.01
N GLN A 76 9.72 -2.03 -1.11
CA GLN A 76 9.98 -3.39 -1.55
C GLN A 76 10.28 -4.23 -0.30
N THR A 77 9.38 -5.13 0.09
CA THR A 77 9.76 -6.21 1.01
C THR A 77 10.28 -7.35 0.15
N THR A 78 11.60 -7.47 0.01
CA THR A 78 12.17 -8.65 -0.65
C THR A 78 12.09 -9.83 0.31
N LEU A 79 11.85 -11.03 -0.22
CA LEU A 79 11.95 -12.28 0.54
C LEU A 79 13.35 -12.40 1.19
N GLU A 80 14.35 -11.79 0.55
CA GLU A 80 15.72 -11.62 1.05
C GLU A 80 15.81 -10.70 2.29
N GLN A 81 15.06 -9.59 2.37
CA GLN A 81 14.98 -8.77 3.59
C GLN A 81 14.25 -9.49 4.72
N ILE A 82 13.19 -10.26 4.43
CA ILE A 82 12.54 -11.16 5.39
C ILE A 82 13.53 -12.24 5.88
N PHE A 83 14.33 -12.82 4.97
CA PHE A 83 15.39 -13.77 5.30
C PHE A 83 16.49 -13.15 6.19
N LEU A 84 16.90 -11.91 5.92
CA LEU A 84 17.88 -11.17 6.71
C LEU A 84 17.35 -10.79 8.09
N LEU A 85 16.06 -10.49 8.22
CA LEU A 85 15.40 -10.25 9.50
C LEU A 85 15.34 -11.53 10.35
N PHE A 86 15.00 -12.66 9.73
CA PHE A 86 15.07 -13.97 10.39
C PHE A 86 16.50 -14.32 10.82
N GLY A 87 17.51 -14.04 9.99
CA GLY A 87 18.92 -14.29 10.32
C GLY A 87 19.49 -13.39 11.43
N LYS A 88 19.00 -12.15 11.56
CA LYS A 88 19.43 -11.23 12.63
C LYS A 88 18.86 -11.60 14.00
N GLN A 89 17.67 -12.17 14.06
CA GLN A 89 17.05 -12.59 15.33
C GLN A 89 17.77 -13.78 15.98
N ILE A 90 18.50 -14.59 15.21
CA ILE A 90 19.32 -15.72 15.72
C ILE A 90 20.65 -15.24 16.34
N ARG A 91 21.10 -14.00 16.06
CA ARG A 91 22.37 -13.46 16.60
C ARG A 91 22.22 -12.60 17.86
N ALA A 92 20.99 -12.24 18.25
CA ALA A 92 20.73 -11.33 19.37
C ALA A 92 20.21 -12.02 20.65
N THR A 93 20.26 -13.35 20.73
CA THR A 93 19.96 -14.08 21.97
C THR A 93 21.13 -15.01 22.31
N THR A 94 22.11 -14.40 23.01
CA THR A 94 23.04 -14.96 24.05
C THR A 94 23.93 -16.16 23.64
N LEU A 95 25.28 -16.12 23.70
CA LEU A 95 26.19 -15.86 24.84
C LEU A 95 25.82 -16.59 26.14
#